data_AF-A0A2V7PFS0-F1
#
_entry.id   AF-A0A2V7PFS0-F1
#
_cell.length_a   1.000
_cell.length_b   1.000
_cell.length_c   1.000
_cell.angle_alpha   90.00
_cell.angle_beta   90.00
_cell.angle_gamma   90.00
#
_symmetry.space_group_name_H-M   'P 1'
#
loop_
_entity.id
_entity.type
_entity.pdbx_description
1 polymer ?
#
loop_
_entity_poly.entity_id
_entity_poly.type
_entity_poly.pdbx_seq_one_letter_code
_entity_poly.pdbx_strand_id
1 'polypeptide(L)'
;MVPWAKTGTRIQAGMFVVAAAIVLFFGIRGYFVEAIVRIGYSVYQVGAVLACIIFVTLIDVLMARGAQSLGAIQWGKMPPRSQYALFILAVTFTWLMGLMGFARSGIRQHWHVYGVMQDMTPYAATPALGYAAIMISTCVLIFLSLVGFIFWLGGLAEKSTFVPSTVEAPHVGH
;
A
#
# COMPACT_ATOMS: atom_id res chain seq x y z
N MET A 1 16.31 20.45 -15.68
CA MET A 1 15.84 20.24 -14.29
C MET A 1 15.57 21.61 -13.68
N VAL A 2 14.42 21.84 -13.04
CA VAL A 2 14.10 23.16 -12.48
C VAL A 2 15.02 23.44 -11.27
N PRO A 3 15.66 24.62 -11.13
CA PRO A 3 16.63 24.89 -10.08
C PRO A 3 16.06 24.73 -8.65
N TRP A 4 14.74 24.92 -8.50
CA TRP A 4 14.05 24.79 -7.22
C TRP A 4 13.56 23.37 -6.89
N ALA A 5 13.74 22.39 -7.77
CA ALA A 5 13.16 21.05 -7.62
C ALA A 5 13.56 20.35 -6.31
N LYS A 6 14.82 20.48 -5.86
CA LYS A 6 15.26 19.91 -4.58
C LYS A 6 14.54 20.54 -3.38
N THR A 7 14.26 21.83 -3.44
CA THR A 7 13.52 22.55 -2.40
C THR A 7 12.05 22.13 -2.44
N GLY A 8 11.45 22.00 -3.63
CA GLY A 8 10.09 21.51 -3.80
C GLY A 8 9.89 20.10 -3.26
N THR A 9 10.80 19.16 -3.55
CA THR A 9 10.74 17.80 -3.00
C THR A 9 10.86 17.77 -1.48
N ARG A 10 11.67 18.65 -0.86
CA ARG A 10 11.76 18.75 0.61
C ARG A 10 10.48 19.28 1.22
N ILE A 11 9.85 20.28 0.60
CA ILE A 11 8.56 20.81 1.04
C ILE A 11 7.49 19.72 0.94
N GLN A 12 7.41 19.01 -0.19
CA GLN A 12 6.49 17.88 -0.36
C GLN A 12 6.71 16.82 0.72
N ALA A 13 7.96 16.45 1.01
CA ALA A 13 8.27 15.51 2.08
C ALA A 13 7.78 16.02 3.45
N GLY A 14 7.98 17.30 3.75
CA GLY A 14 7.44 17.92 4.97
C GLY A 14 5.92 17.86 5.05
N MET A 15 5.24 18.11 3.92
CA MET A 15 3.78 18.02 3.84
C MET A 15 3.25 16.60 4.09
N PHE A 16 3.93 15.59 3.52
CA PHE A 16 3.61 14.19 3.80
C PHE A 16 3.82 13.82 5.27
N VAL A 17 4.89 14.31 5.90
CA VAL A 17 5.15 14.08 7.33
C VAL A 17 4.05 14.72 8.19
N VAL A 18 3.62 15.95 7.88
CA VAL A 18 2.53 16.62 8.61
C VAL A 18 1.21 15.86 8.43
N ALA A 19 0.87 15.47 7.20
CA ALA A 19 -0.33 14.69 6.94
C ALA A 19 -0.31 13.34 7.67
N ALA A 20 0.82 12.63 7.64
CA ALA A 20 1.00 11.39 8.38
C ALA A 20 0.86 11.58 9.89
N ALA A 21 1.43 12.65 10.46
CA ALA A 21 1.31 12.96 11.88
C ALA A 21 -0.15 13.22 12.29
N ILE A 22 -0.90 13.97 11.50
CA ILE A 22 -2.33 14.23 11.74
C ILE A 22 -3.13 12.91 11.71
N VAL A 23 -2.92 12.08 10.68
CA VAL A 23 -3.62 10.81 10.54
C VAL A 23 -3.30 9.87 11.69
N LEU A 24 -2.03 9.76 12.10
CA LEU A 24 -1.60 8.95 13.23
C LEU A 24 -2.16 9.47 14.54
N PHE A 25 -2.16 10.79 14.77
CA PHE A 25 -2.72 11.39 15.98
C PHE A 25 -4.20 11.04 16.16
N PHE A 26 -5.02 11.28 15.13
CA PHE A 26 -6.44 10.92 15.17
C PHE A 26 -6.67 9.40 15.20
N GLY A 27 -5.79 8.62 14.58
CA GLY A 27 -5.85 7.16 14.61
C GLY A 27 -5.61 6.59 16.00
N ILE A 28 -4.60 7.09 16.71
CA ILE A 28 -4.29 6.70 18.10
C ILE A 28 -5.41 7.15 19.03
N ARG A 29 -5.88 8.42 18.90
CA ARG A 29 -7.00 8.92 19.72
C ARG A 29 -8.30 8.16 19.46
N GLY A 30 -8.55 7.74 18.22
CA GLY A 30 -9.69 6.90 17.85
C GLY A 30 -9.66 5.50 18.46
N TYR A 31 -8.49 5.00 18.87
CA TYR A 31 -8.36 3.71 19.56
C TYR A 31 -8.92 3.74 20.99
N PHE A 32 -8.82 4.89 21.66
CA PHE A 32 -9.24 5.07 23.06
C PHE A 32 -10.65 5.65 23.23
N VAL A 33 -11.40 5.82 22.13
CA VAL A 33 -12.65 6.57 22.12
C VAL A 33 -13.79 5.73 21.51
N GLU A 34 -15.00 5.95 21.99
CA GLU A 34 -16.22 5.27 21.52
C GLU A 34 -16.44 5.41 20.00
N ALA A 35 -17.09 4.40 19.41
CA ALA A 35 -17.24 4.28 17.96
C ALA A 35 -17.91 5.49 17.30
N ILE A 36 -18.84 6.15 18.01
CA ILE A 36 -19.56 7.32 17.47
C ILE A 36 -18.66 8.55 17.34
N VAL A 37 -17.77 8.81 18.31
CA VAL A 37 -16.82 9.92 18.25
C VAL A 37 -15.66 9.59 17.30
N ARG A 38 -15.28 8.30 17.17
CA ARG A 38 -14.30 7.83 16.18
C ARG A 38 -14.71 8.14 14.73
N ILE A 39 -16.00 8.05 14.41
CA ILE A 39 -16.52 8.42 13.08
C ILE A 39 -16.27 9.93 12.81
N GLY A 40 -16.43 10.78 13.82
CA GLY A 40 -16.12 12.21 13.72
C GLY A 40 -14.64 12.49 13.41
N TYR A 41 -13.71 11.71 13.98
CA TYR A 41 -12.28 11.84 13.69
C TYR A 41 -11.89 11.47 12.25
N SER A 42 -12.63 10.56 11.62
CA SER A 42 -12.39 10.15 10.23
C SER A 42 -12.50 11.33 9.26
N VAL A 43 -13.42 12.28 9.51
CA VAL A 43 -13.58 13.48 8.69
C VAL A 43 -12.30 14.32 8.66
N TYR A 44 -11.65 14.49 9.82
CA TYR A 44 -10.38 15.23 9.90
C TYR A 44 -9.22 14.46 9.25
N GLN A 45 -9.19 13.13 9.37
CA GLN A 45 -8.17 12.31 8.71
C GLN A 45 -8.28 12.38 7.19
N VAL A 46 -9.48 12.21 6.64
CA VAL A 46 -9.74 12.31 5.19
C VAL A 46 -9.46 13.73 4.70
N GLY A 47 -9.89 14.76 5.44
CA GLY A 47 -9.61 16.16 5.12
C GLY A 47 -8.11 16.47 5.03
N ALA A 48 -7.32 15.97 5.98
CA ALA A 48 -5.86 16.16 5.97
C ALA A 48 -5.20 15.49 4.76
N VAL A 49 -5.61 14.28 4.39
CA VAL A 49 -5.09 13.56 3.22
C VAL A 49 -5.48 14.27 1.92
N LEU A 50 -6.75 14.68 1.78
CA LEU A 50 -7.22 15.41 0.61
C LEU A 50 -6.49 16.75 0.43
N ALA A 51 -6.31 17.51 1.51
CA ALA A 51 -5.53 18.73 1.47
C ALA A 51 -4.09 18.45 1.01
N CYS A 52 -3.43 17.43 1.59
CA CYS A 52 -2.09 17.04 1.19
C CYS A 52 -2.01 16.69 -0.31
N ILE A 53 -2.96 15.92 -0.83
CA ILE A 53 -3.02 15.56 -2.26
C ILE A 53 -3.13 16.80 -3.13
N ILE A 54 -4.05 17.73 -2.80
CA ILE A 54 -4.25 18.96 -3.58
C ILE A 54 -2.95 19.76 -3.63
N PHE A 55 -2.33 20.03 -2.49
CA PHE A 55 -1.12 20.85 -2.43
C PHE A 55 0.09 20.18 -3.08
N VAL A 56 0.29 18.87 -2.88
CA VAL A 56 1.38 18.12 -3.53
C VAL A 56 1.18 18.15 -5.04
N THR A 57 -0.04 17.93 -5.52
CA THR A 57 -0.39 17.99 -6.94
C THR A 57 -0.13 19.37 -7.53
N LEU A 58 -0.46 20.45 -6.80
CA LEU A 58 -0.14 21.81 -7.23
C LEU A 58 1.36 22.03 -7.37
N ILE A 59 2.16 21.58 -6.40
CA ILE A 59 3.63 21.66 -6.47
C ILE A 59 4.16 20.84 -7.65
N ASP A 60 3.62 19.64 -7.88
CA ASP A 60 4.02 18.78 -9.00
C ASP A 60 3.69 19.42 -10.36
N VAL A 61 2.50 20.01 -10.51
CA VAL A 61 2.11 20.74 -11.73
C VAL A 61 3.06 21.92 -11.98
N LEU A 62 3.36 22.71 -10.95
CA LEU A 62 4.29 23.85 -11.07
C LEU A 62 5.71 23.40 -11.42
N MET A 63 6.16 22.27 -10.87
CA MET A 63 7.48 21.70 -11.15
C MET A 63 7.54 21.07 -12.54
N ALA A 64 6.46 20.44 -12.99
CA ALA A 64 6.35 19.82 -14.31
C ALA A 64 6.32 20.87 -15.45
N ARG A 65 5.80 22.08 -15.21
CA ARG A 65 5.82 23.19 -16.20
C ARG A 65 7.23 23.62 -16.64
N GLY A 66 8.25 23.37 -15.81
CA GLY A 66 9.65 23.66 -16.14
C GLY A 66 10.50 22.41 -16.44
N ALA A 67 9.88 21.22 -16.53
CA ALA A 67 10.60 19.98 -16.76
C ALA A 67 10.91 19.79 -18.25
N GLN A 68 12.19 19.74 -18.60
CA GLN A 68 12.63 19.31 -19.92
C GLN A 68 12.33 17.81 -20.07
N SER A 69 11.61 17.45 -21.13
CA SER A 69 11.36 16.05 -21.50
C SER A 69 12.71 15.38 -21.79
N LEU A 70 13.10 14.40 -20.98
CA LEU A 70 14.43 13.77 -21.02
C LEU A 70 14.61 12.76 -22.17
N GLY A 71 13.82 12.89 -23.24
CA GLY A 71 13.80 12.00 -24.40
C GLY A 71 12.51 11.18 -24.54
N ALA A 72 12.42 10.39 -25.61
CA ALA A 72 11.28 9.52 -25.88
C ALA A 72 11.09 8.49 -24.74
N ILE A 73 9.83 8.22 -24.38
CA ILE A 73 9.47 7.20 -23.38
C ILE A 73 10.00 5.84 -23.86
N GLN A 74 11.04 5.34 -23.19
CA GLN A 74 11.60 4.01 -23.45
C GLN A 74 10.75 2.97 -22.71
N TRP A 75 9.70 2.50 -23.38
CA TRP A 75 8.87 1.40 -22.91
C TRP A 75 9.75 0.16 -22.66
N GLY A 76 9.60 -0.45 -21.48
CA GLY A 76 10.40 -1.61 -21.05
C GLY A 76 11.65 -1.29 -20.22
N LYS A 77 12.15 -0.04 -20.22
CA LYS A 77 13.32 0.34 -19.41
C LYS A 77 12.90 0.93 -18.05
N MET A 78 12.29 0.10 -17.21
CA MET A 78 11.88 0.54 -15.87
C MET A 78 13.08 0.50 -14.91
N PRO A 79 13.43 1.61 -14.23
CA PRO A 79 14.55 1.60 -13.31
C PRO A 79 14.27 0.71 -12.09
N PRO A 80 15.26 -0.01 -11.54
CA PRO A 80 15.05 -0.95 -10.42
C PRO A 80 14.33 -0.34 -9.22
N ARG A 81 14.60 0.95 -8.92
CA ARG A 81 13.91 1.71 -7.86
C ARG A 81 12.38 1.70 -7.97
N SER A 82 11.84 1.70 -9.19
CA SER A 82 10.39 1.70 -9.41
C SER A 82 9.79 0.33 -9.13
N GLN A 83 10.52 -0.75 -9.40
CA GLN A 83 10.06 -2.10 -9.10
C GLN A 83 9.97 -2.33 -7.59
N TYR A 84 10.99 -1.89 -6.84
CA TYR A 84 10.94 -1.93 -5.37
C TYR A 84 9.77 -1.10 -4.82
N ALA A 85 9.52 0.10 -5.37
CA ALA A 85 8.40 0.94 -4.95
C ALA A 85 7.04 0.25 -5.20
N LEU A 86 6.85 -0.35 -6.37
CA LEU A 86 5.61 -1.08 -6.70
C LEU A 86 5.40 -2.31 -5.80
N PHE A 87 6.46 -3.04 -5.48
CA PHE A 87 6.39 -4.17 -4.58
C PHE A 87 6.02 -3.75 -3.15
N ILE A 88 6.68 -2.73 -2.62
CA ILE A 88 6.38 -2.19 -1.28
C ILE A 88 4.96 -1.64 -1.20
N LEU A 89 4.49 -0.96 -2.27
CA LEU A 89 3.11 -0.52 -2.38
C LEU A 89 2.14 -1.69 -2.32
N ALA A 90 2.36 -2.75 -3.10
CA ALA A 90 1.50 -3.93 -3.10
C ALA A 90 1.39 -4.55 -1.70
N VAL A 91 2.52 -4.76 -1.03
CA VAL A 91 2.57 -5.31 0.35
C VAL A 91 1.82 -4.42 1.33
N THR A 92 2.02 -3.10 1.26
CA THR A 92 1.37 -2.14 2.16
C THR A 92 -0.14 -2.08 1.92
N PHE A 93 -0.58 -2.11 0.66
CA PHE A 93 -2.00 -2.13 0.30
C PHE A 93 -2.70 -3.39 0.80
N THR A 94 -2.07 -4.56 0.70
CA THR A 94 -2.62 -5.81 1.22
C THR A 94 -2.92 -5.70 2.72
N TRP A 95 -2.00 -5.11 3.50
CA TRP A 95 -2.21 -4.89 4.94
C TRP A 95 -3.36 -3.93 5.21
N LEU A 96 -3.38 -2.80 4.50
CA LEU A 96 -4.39 -1.76 4.67
C LEU A 96 -5.80 -2.30 4.37
N MET A 97 -5.96 -3.07 3.29
CA MET A 97 -7.23 -3.67 2.92
C MET A 97 -7.70 -4.71 3.94
N GLY A 98 -6.78 -5.55 4.44
CA GLY A 98 -7.09 -6.54 5.47
C GLY A 98 -7.59 -5.88 6.77
N LEU A 99 -6.88 -4.85 7.24
CA LEU A 99 -7.21 -4.16 8.49
C LEU A 99 -8.52 -3.35 8.38
N MET A 100 -8.69 -2.56 7.32
CA MET A 100 -9.89 -1.75 7.12
C MET A 100 -11.13 -2.61 6.84
N GLY A 101 -10.94 -3.76 6.18
CA GLY A 101 -12.00 -4.76 6.00
C GLY A 101 -12.56 -5.24 7.34
N PHE A 102 -11.69 -5.56 8.31
CA PHE A 102 -12.10 -5.92 9.66
C PHE A 102 -12.71 -4.75 10.42
N ALA A 103 -12.14 -3.54 10.33
CA ALA A 103 -12.70 -2.37 11.00
C ALA A 103 -14.15 -2.11 10.58
N ARG A 104 -14.49 -2.37 9.30
CA ARG A 104 -15.86 -2.25 8.78
C ARG A 104 -16.77 -3.39 9.25
N SER A 105 -16.32 -4.64 9.21
CA SER A 105 -17.12 -5.78 9.67
C SER A 105 -17.36 -5.74 11.19
N GLY A 106 -16.38 -5.23 11.94
CA GLY A 106 -16.40 -4.97 13.38
C GLY A 106 -17.61 -4.17 13.88
N ILE A 107 -18.15 -3.28 13.05
CA ILE A 107 -19.31 -2.44 13.41
C ILE A 107 -20.61 -3.25 13.54
N ARG A 108 -20.71 -4.43 12.91
CA ARG A 108 -21.95 -5.22 12.83
C ARG A 108 -21.99 -6.43 13.76
N GLN A 109 -20.94 -6.69 14.52
CA GLN A 109 -20.69 -8.04 15.04
C GLN A 109 -21.56 -8.49 16.23
N HIS A 110 -22.33 -7.59 16.86
CA HIS A 110 -23.26 -7.95 17.93
C HIS A 110 -24.72 -8.08 17.46
N TRP A 111 -25.00 -7.84 16.18
CA TRP A 111 -26.37 -7.76 15.68
C TRP A 111 -26.64 -8.89 14.69
N HIS A 112 -27.55 -9.80 15.05
CA HIS A 112 -28.12 -10.76 14.10
C HIS A 112 -29.00 -10.02 13.07
N VAL A 113 -29.79 -9.06 13.55
CA VAL A 113 -30.54 -8.10 12.73
C VAL A 113 -30.18 -6.70 13.23
N TYR A 114 -29.63 -5.88 12.34
CA TYR A 114 -29.11 -4.54 12.68
C TYR A 114 -30.19 -3.69 13.36
N GLY A 115 -29.97 -3.35 14.64
CA GLY A 115 -30.89 -2.52 15.43
C GLY A 115 -32.13 -3.23 15.99
N VAL A 116 -32.30 -4.54 15.77
CA VAL A 116 -33.51 -5.28 16.19
C VAL A 116 -33.17 -6.47 17.11
N MET A 117 -32.19 -7.28 16.74
CA MET A 117 -31.82 -8.48 17.49
C MET A 117 -30.32 -8.49 17.77
N GLN A 118 -29.95 -8.15 19.00
CA GLN A 118 -28.59 -8.23 19.50
C GLN A 118 -28.31 -9.65 20.02
N ASP A 119 -27.20 -10.26 19.58
CA ASP A 119 -26.72 -11.52 20.13
C ASP A 119 -26.03 -11.26 21.47
N MET A 120 -26.65 -11.74 22.55
CA MET A 120 -26.14 -11.63 23.93
C MET A 120 -25.59 -12.96 24.43
N THR A 121 -25.45 -13.97 23.55
CA THR A 121 -24.96 -15.28 23.98
C THR A 121 -23.49 -15.19 24.43
N PRO A 122 -23.06 -15.98 25.43
CA PRO A 122 -21.68 -15.98 25.93
C PRO A 122 -20.63 -16.37 24.86
N TYR A 123 -21.08 -16.95 23.75
CA TYR A 123 -20.26 -17.38 22.62
C TYR A 123 -20.14 -16.33 21.52
N ALA A 124 -20.73 -15.15 21.67
CA ALA A 124 -20.58 -14.00 20.78
C ALA A 124 -19.20 -13.35 20.94
N ALA A 125 -18.15 -14.12 20.63
CA ALA A 125 -16.77 -13.69 20.72
C ALA A 125 -16.44 -12.71 19.59
N THR A 126 -16.48 -11.43 19.91
CA THR A 126 -15.97 -10.35 19.06
C THR A 126 -14.59 -9.98 19.54
N PRO A 127 -13.52 -10.45 18.85
CA PRO A 127 -12.18 -10.16 19.29
C PRO A 127 -11.93 -8.65 19.26
N ALA A 128 -11.25 -8.14 20.28
CA ALA A 128 -10.78 -6.76 20.29
C ALA A 128 -9.96 -6.48 19.02
N LEU A 129 -10.00 -5.22 18.55
CA LEU A 129 -9.30 -4.79 17.34
C LEU A 129 -7.81 -5.18 17.34
N GLY A 130 -7.16 -5.19 18.51
CA GLY A 130 -5.77 -5.64 18.66
C GLY A 130 -5.58 -7.13 18.34
N TYR A 131 -6.46 -8.00 18.83
CA TYR A 131 -6.39 -9.44 18.53
C TYR A 131 -6.65 -9.71 17.04
N ALA A 132 -7.66 -9.05 16.48
CA ALA A 132 -7.95 -9.16 15.05
C ALA A 132 -6.79 -8.66 14.17
N ALA A 133 -6.12 -7.57 14.56
CA ALA A 133 -4.96 -7.05 13.85
C ALA A 133 -3.81 -8.07 13.81
N ILE A 134 -3.56 -8.78 14.91
CA ILE A 134 -2.56 -9.86 14.96
C ILE A 134 -2.94 -10.99 14.02
N MET A 135 -4.19 -11.47 14.08
CA MET A 135 -4.66 -12.56 13.22
C MET A 135 -4.56 -12.19 11.72
N ILE A 136 -5.02 -11.00 11.35
CA ILE A 136 -4.95 -10.50 9.97
C ILE A 136 -3.49 -10.37 9.52
N SER A 137 -2.62 -9.85 10.38
CA SER A 137 -1.19 -9.73 10.07
C SER A 137 -0.55 -11.08 9.83
N THR A 138 -0.89 -12.10 10.63
CA THR A 138 -0.44 -13.48 10.42
C THR A 138 -0.93 -14.01 9.07
N CYS A 139 -2.21 -13.84 8.72
CA CYS A 139 -2.75 -14.27 7.44
C CYS A 139 -2.04 -13.59 6.24
N VAL A 140 -1.80 -12.27 6.33
CA VAL A 140 -1.11 -11.51 5.27
C VAL A 140 0.33 -11.99 5.12
N LEU A 141 1.05 -12.23 6.22
CA LEU A 141 2.43 -12.74 6.19
C LEU A 141 2.50 -14.14 5.56
N ILE A 142 1.57 -15.04 5.92
CA ILE A 142 1.49 -16.38 5.31
C ILE A 142 1.25 -16.25 3.81
N PHE A 143 0.28 -15.43 3.40
CA PHE A 143 -0.04 -15.21 1.99
C PHE A 143 1.17 -14.67 1.21
N LEU A 144 1.83 -13.62 1.71
CA LEU A 144 3.00 -13.04 1.05
C LEU A 144 4.18 -14.01 1.00
N SER A 145 4.35 -14.85 2.03
CA SER A 145 5.36 -15.91 2.05
C SER A 145 5.07 -16.96 0.99
N LEU A 146 3.81 -17.39 0.83
CA LEU A 146 3.40 -18.32 -0.22
C LEU A 146 3.59 -17.73 -1.62
N VAL A 147 3.25 -16.46 -1.83
CA VAL A 147 3.49 -15.76 -3.09
C VAL A 147 4.99 -15.72 -3.40
N GLY A 148 5.82 -15.35 -2.43
CA GLY A 148 7.27 -15.38 -2.57
C GLY A 148 7.81 -16.78 -2.89
N PHE A 149 7.26 -17.80 -2.24
CA PHE A 149 7.62 -19.20 -2.48
C PHE A 149 7.25 -19.67 -3.90
N ILE A 150 6.08 -19.29 -4.42
CA ILE A 150 5.66 -19.61 -5.79
C ILE A 150 6.59 -18.96 -6.82
N PHE A 151 6.92 -17.68 -6.66
CA PHE A 151 7.87 -17.00 -7.56
C PHE A 151 9.26 -17.60 -7.48
N TRP A 152 9.70 -18.03 -6.30
CA TRP A 152 10.97 -18.74 -6.13
C TRP A 152 10.98 -20.10 -6.86
N LEU A 153 9.91 -20.89 -6.74
CA LEU A 153 9.76 -22.15 -7.49
C LEU A 153 9.74 -21.92 -9.01
N GLY A 154 9.02 -20.90 -9.49
CA GLY A 154 8.99 -20.53 -10.90
C GLY A 154 10.38 -20.15 -11.44
N GLY A 155 11.15 -19.37 -10.67
CA GLY A 155 12.53 -19.02 -11.03
C GLY A 155 13.50 -20.19 -11.00
N LEU A 156 13.27 -21.20 -10.17
CA LEU A 156 14.03 -22.46 -10.19
C LEU A 156 13.70 -23.30 -11.42
N ALA A 157 12.43 -23.38 -11.80
CA ALA A 157 11.99 -24.10 -13.00
C ALA A 157 12.64 -23.52 -14.27
N GLU A 158 12.69 -22.20 -14.41
CA GLU A 158 13.30 -21.52 -15.57
C GLU A 158 14.82 -21.80 -15.68
N LYS A 159 15.54 -21.83 -14.55
CA LYS A 159 16.97 -22.18 -14.53
C LYS A 159 17.26 -23.64 -14.92
N SER A 160 16.30 -24.54 -14.71
CA SER A 160 16.45 -25.96 -15.05
C SER A 160 16.26 -26.26 -16.55
N THR A 161 15.70 -25.32 -17.33
CA THR A 161 15.44 -25.46 -18.77
C THR A 161 16.48 -24.72 -19.64
N PHE A 162 17.63 -24.32 -19.08
CA PHE A 162 18.71 -23.75 -19.88
C PHE A 162 19.54 -24.88 -20.53
N VAL A 163 19.13 -25.33 -21.72
CA VAL A 163 19.98 -26.11 -22.62
C VAL A 163 20.83 -25.12 -23.42
N PRO A 164 22.17 -25.09 -23.27
CA PRO A 164 23.01 -24.24 -24.10
C PRO A 164 22.92 -24.74 -25.54
N SER A 165 22.39 -23.93 -26.45
CA SER A 165 22.48 -24.16 -27.89
C SER A 165 23.91 -23.87 -28.35
N THR A 166 24.85 -24.78 -28.04
CA THR A 166 26.07 -24.93 -28.82
C THR A 166 25.69 -25.60 -30.14
N VAL A 167 25.17 -24.81 -31.08
CA VAL A 167 25.19 -25.17 -32.49
C VAL A 167 26.18 -24.23 -33.15
N GLU A 168 27.42 -24.70 -33.21
CA GLU A 168 28.44 -24.18 -34.10
C GLU A 168 27.89 -24.30 -35.53
N ALA A 169 27.53 -23.17 -36.14
CA ALA A 169 27.10 -23.14 -37.53
C ALA A 169 28.32 -23.49 -38.40
N PRO A 170 28.27 -24.53 -39.27
CA PRO A 170 29.38 -24.83 -40.15
C PRO A 170 29.57 -23.66 -41.10
N HIS A 171 30.79 -23.12 -41.12
CA HIS A 171 31.22 -22.14 -42.11
C HIS A 171 31.16 -22.79 -43.50
N VAL A 172 30.11 -22.49 -44.27
CA VAL A 172 30.06 -22.80 -45.70
C VAL A 172 30.84 -21.70 -46.41
N GLY A 173 32.11 -21.97 -46.68
CA GLY A 173 32.89 -21.19 -47.63
C GLY A 173 32.45 -21.51 -49.05
N HIS A 174 32.15 -20.48 -49.83
CA HIS A 174 32.38 -20.38 -51.27
C HIS A 174 32.51 -18.90 -51.63
#